data_AF-A0A9W8CM07-F1
#
_entry.id   AF-A0A9W8CM07-F1
#
_cell.length_a   1.000
_cell.length_b   1.000
_cell.length_c   1.000
_cell.angle_alpha   90.00
_cell.angle_beta   90.00
_cell.angle_gamma   90.00
#
_symmetry.space_group_name_H-M   'P 1'
#
loop_
_entity.id
_entity.type
_entity.pdbx_description
1 polymer ?
#
loop_
_entity_poly.entity_id
_entity_poly.type
_entity_poly.pdbx_seq_one_letter_code
_entity_poly.pdbx_strand_id
1 'polypeptide(L)'
;DGNSLPHVRLKRLAFSLERVDVPVVAMARVVDTTLLRVYLECSPGLLGPLLRVKNYCDVEQSEGLLLEHQRYMELVDLYHGKGLYRNALQLLQARGGAAEGGPLCGTYATVRYLVRLPADQFELVLEYVRWPLESGVSRRQGHQSPSAADDESAAFSDEEDWPTPATIVSMVFADDRPAAEGFPRTRVASFLRQLSPRLVVQYLEYVFDAWQDEAAALHDDMIAAYLDLVGGVAGGGVRVVAAARQKLQQFLRTSRFYSPEKSLVRLPDGDLFEERALVLSRLGRHEHALSLLVFSVASILLAEQYCVENVDRCPGVFVQLLKIL
;
A
#
# COMPACT_ATOMS: atom_id res chain seq x y z
N ASP A 1 15.74 36.86 -79.13
CA ASP A 1 15.65 36.09 -77.88
C ASP A 1 17.01 35.90 -77.24
N GLY A 2 17.27 36.62 -76.14
CA GLY A 2 18.56 36.59 -75.45
C GLY A 2 18.38 37.05 -74.00
N ASN A 3 17.55 36.33 -73.25
CA ASN A 3 17.24 36.63 -71.86
C ASN A 3 18.39 36.13 -70.95
N SER A 4 19.47 36.90 -70.82
CA SER A 4 20.56 36.59 -69.89
C SER A 4 20.17 37.04 -68.48
N LEU A 5 19.73 36.09 -67.65
CA LEU A 5 19.52 36.29 -66.22
C LEU A 5 20.80 36.82 -65.56
N PRO A 6 20.71 37.81 -64.64
CA PRO A 6 21.87 38.29 -63.92
C PRO A 6 22.40 37.19 -63.00
N HIS A 7 23.58 36.64 -63.32
CA HIS A 7 24.31 35.77 -62.41
C HIS A 7 24.75 36.57 -61.18
N VAL A 8 23.97 36.49 -60.10
CA VAL A 8 24.41 36.92 -58.78
C VAL A 8 25.54 35.98 -58.36
N ARG A 9 26.79 36.39 -58.60
CA ARG A 9 27.96 35.74 -58.00
C ARG A 9 27.90 36.02 -56.51
N LEU A 10 27.37 35.07 -55.74
CA LEU A 10 27.56 35.04 -54.29
C LEU A 10 29.07 35.12 -54.05
N LYS A 11 29.54 36.25 -53.50
CA LYS A 11 30.93 36.41 -53.03
C LYS A 11 31.24 35.17 -52.20
N ARG A 12 32.36 34.49 -52.48
CA ARG A 12 32.81 33.31 -51.73
C ARG A 12 32.65 33.61 -50.25
N LEU A 13 31.63 33.01 -49.63
CA LEU A 13 31.42 33.12 -48.20
C LEU A 13 32.67 32.51 -47.56
N ALA A 14 33.46 33.36 -46.90
CA ALA A 14 34.67 32.94 -46.22
C ALA A 14 34.25 32.21 -44.94
N PHE A 15 33.95 30.93 -45.07
CA PHE A 15 33.69 30.07 -43.93
C PHE A 15 35.02 29.70 -43.27
N SER A 16 35.31 30.27 -42.10
CA SER A 16 36.33 29.73 -41.20
C SER A 16 35.74 28.52 -40.48
N LEU A 17 36.38 27.37 -40.60
CA LEU A 17 36.03 26.19 -39.81
C LEU A 17 36.52 26.40 -38.38
N GLU A 18 35.65 26.88 -37.51
CA GLU A 18 35.92 26.88 -36.07
C GLU A 18 35.62 25.49 -35.50
N ARG A 19 36.66 24.85 -34.95
CA ARG A 19 36.52 23.59 -34.20
C ARG A 19 36.28 23.95 -32.74
N VAL A 20 35.06 23.79 -32.30
CA VAL A 20 34.68 23.96 -30.89
C VAL A 20 34.66 22.58 -30.25
N ASP A 21 35.51 22.38 -29.24
CA ASP A 21 35.49 21.15 -28.44
C ASP A 21 34.32 21.19 -27.46
N VAL A 22 33.21 20.57 -27.84
CA VAL A 22 32.02 20.45 -26.98
C VAL A 22 32.07 19.10 -26.27
N PRO A 23 31.94 19.05 -24.93
CA PRO A 23 31.82 17.79 -24.21
C PRO A 23 30.66 16.96 -24.75
N VAL A 24 30.88 15.64 -24.93
CA VAL A 24 29.88 14.72 -25.49
C VAL A 24 28.55 14.77 -24.74
N VAL A 25 28.60 14.90 -23.41
CA VAL A 25 27.40 15.01 -22.55
C VAL A 25 26.65 16.32 -22.78
N ALA A 26 27.37 17.43 -22.97
CA ALA A 26 26.75 18.73 -23.25
C ALA A 26 26.07 18.72 -24.62
N MET A 27 26.71 18.10 -25.62
CA MET A 27 26.10 17.91 -26.94
C MET A 27 24.86 17.02 -26.86
N ALA A 28 24.93 15.89 -26.14
CA ALA A 28 23.79 15.00 -25.95
C ALA A 28 22.60 15.70 -25.27
N ARG A 29 22.84 16.55 -24.26
CA ARG A 29 21.79 17.35 -23.61
C ARG A 29 21.09 18.28 -24.60
N VAL A 30 21.84 18.96 -25.44
CA VAL A 30 21.26 19.85 -26.47
C VAL A 30 20.45 19.04 -27.48
N VAL A 31 21.02 17.96 -28.01
CA VAL A 31 20.34 17.10 -29.00
C VAL A 31 19.05 16.52 -28.43
N ASP A 32 19.07 15.89 -27.26
CA ASP A 32 17.90 15.25 -26.68
C ASP A 32 16.80 16.26 -26.31
N THR A 33 17.18 17.43 -25.79
CA THR A 33 16.23 18.50 -25.46
C THR A 33 15.61 19.11 -26.73
N THR A 34 16.41 19.28 -27.79
CA THR A 34 15.89 19.75 -29.09
C THR A 34 14.97 18.70 -29.72
N LEU A 35 15.30 17.41 -29.60
CA LEU A 35 14.48 16.32 -30.10
C LEU A 35 13.13 16.25 -29.39
N LEU A 36 13.12 16.43 -28.06
CA LEU A 36 11.89 16.53 -27.27
C LEU A 36 10.99 17.66 -27.79
N ARG A 37 11.55 18.84 -28.05
CA ARG A 37 10.79 19.97 -28.62
C ARG A 37 10.24 19.66 -30.01
N VAL A 38 11.05 19.06 -30.89
CA VAL A 38 10.60 18.65 -32.23
C VAL A 38 9.50 17.59 -32.16
N TYR A 39 9.58 16.63 -31.24
CA TYR A 39 8.55 15.61 -31.06
C TYR A 39 7.25 16.18 -30.49
N LEU A 40 7.32 17.20 -29.64
CA LEU A 40 6.12 17.91 -29.18
C LEU A 40 5.37 18.59 -30.34
N GLU A 41 6.09 19.18 -31.29
CA GLU A 41 5.49 19.91 -32.41
C GLU A 41 5.08 18.99 -33.58
N CYS A 42 5.88 17.97 -33.90
CA CYS A 42 5.71 17.17 -35.11
C CYS A 42 5.10 15.77 -34.87
N SER A 43 5.35 15.13 -33.74
CA SER A 43 5.02 13.70 -33.54
C SER A 43 4.91 13.31 -32.06
N PRO A 44 3.81 13.68 -31.37
CA PRO A 44 3.67 13.47 -29.92
C PRO A 44 3.66 11.99 -29.49
N GLY A 45 3.44 11.05 -30.42
CA GLY A 45 3.51 9.61 -30.14
C GLY A 45 4.93 9.10 -29.85
N LEU A 46 5.98 9.81 -30.29
CA LEU A 46 7.38 9.40 -30.08
C LEU A 46 7.96 9.90 -28.75
N LEU A 47 7.23 10.76 -28.04
CA LEU A 47 7.66 11.37 -26.78
C LEU A 47 7.80 10.34 -25.65
N GLY A 48 6.82 9.44 -25.50
CA GLY A 48 6.88 8.36 -24.51
C GLY A 48 8.09 7.41 -24.71
N PRO A 49 8.32 6.87 -25.92
CA PRO A 49 9.51 6.08 -26.22
C PRO A 49 10.83 6.80 -25.90
N LEU A 50 10.95 8.10 -26.24
CA LEU A 50 12.16 8.87 -25.95
C LEU A 50 12.43 8.97 -24.45
N LEU A 51 11.39 9.26 -23.66
CA LEU A 51 11.52 9.54 -22.23
C LEU A 51 11.69 8.29 -21.37
N ARG A 52 11.19 7.14 -21.83
CA ARG A 52 11.40 5.84 -21.16
C ARG A 52 12.81 5.27 -21.34
N VAL A 53 13.53 5.71 -22.37
CA VAL A 53 14.93 5.31 -22.62
C VAL A 53 15.88 6.32 -21.97
N LYS A 54 17.09 5.88 -21.62
CA LYS A 54 18.14 6.74 -21.08
C LYS A 54 18.41 7.91 -22.03
N ASN A 55 18.06 9.11 -21.58
CA ASN A 55 18.21 10.36 -22.31
C ASN A 55 18.97 11.39 -21.46
N TYR A 56 19.56 12.39 -22.11
CA TYR A 56 20.25 13.52 -21.53
C TYR A 56 19.38 14.79 -21.53
N CYS A 57 18.06 14.67 -21.75
CA CYS A 57 17.13 15.80 -21.69
C CYS A 57 17.37 16.67 -20.46
N ASP A 58 17.41 17.97 -20.67
CA ASP A 58 17.45 18.99 -19.63
C ASP A 58 16.15 18.96 -18.84
N VAL A 59 16.23 18.76 -17.53
CA VAL A 59 15.03 18.59 -16.69
C VAL A 59 14.20 19.87 -16.63
N GLU A 60 14.84 21.02 -16.39
CA GLU A 60 14.14 22.29 -16.22
C GLU A 60 13.46 22.74 -17.52
N GLN A 61 14.17 22.64 -18.64
CA GLN A 61 13.60 23.00 -19.94
C GLN A 61 12.51 22.02 -20.37
N SER A 62 12.73 20.72 -20.18
CA SER A 62 11.75 19.71 -20.57
C SER A 62 10.49 19.77 -19.70
N GLU A 63 10.63 20.05 -18.40
CA GLU A 63 9.51 20.26 -17.48
C GLU A 63 8.63 21.43 -17.94
N GLY A 64 9.23 22.59 -18.22
CA GLY A 64 8.49 23.75 -18.73
C GLY A 64 7.71 23.44 -19.99
N LEU A 65 8.37 22.82 -20.99
CA LEU A 65 7.75 22.46 -22.26
C LEU A 65 6.60 21.44 -22.11
N LEU A 66 6.77 20.44 -21.24
CA LEU A 66 5.77 19.41 -21.00
C LEU A 66 4.56 19.94 -20.22
N LEU A 67 4.78 20.84 -19.27
CA LEU A 67 3.70 21.50 -18.51
C LEU A 67 2.89 22.44 -19.42
N GLU A 68 3.55 23.24 -20.27
CA GLU A 68 2.89 24.10 -21.25
C GLU A 68 1.95 23.32 -22.18
N HIS A 69 2.37 22.14 -22.62
CA HIS A 69 1.58 21.27 -23.52
C HIS A 69 0.66 20.27 -22.78
N GLN A 70 0.54 20.37 -21.44
CA GLN A 70 -0.28 19.47 -20.60
C GLN A 70 0.08 17.97 -20.77
N ARG A 71 1.34 17.65 -21.09
CA ARG A 71 1.87 16.29 -21.28
C ARG A 71 2.37 15.69 -19.96
N TYR A 72 1.44 15.49 -19.02
CA TYR A 72 1.78 15.04 -17.67
C TYR A 72 2.29 13.60 -17.58
N MET A 73 1.78 12.70 -18.42
CA MET A 73 2.23 11.29 -18.45
C MET A 73 3.70 11.20 -18.83
N GLU A 74 4.10 11.97 -19.85
CA GLU A 74 5.48 12.05 -20.31
C GLU A 74 6.38 12.73 -19.28
N LEU A 75 5.88 13.73 -18.56
CA LEU A 75 6.61 14.35 -17.45
C LEU A 75 6.88 13.35 -16.32
N VAL A 76 5.93 12.47 -16.00
CA VAL A 76 6.13 11.38 -15.04
C VAL A 76 7.20 10.39 -15.52
N ASP A 77 7.19 10.03 -16.82
CA ASP A 77 8.21 9.16 -17.41
C ASP A 77 9.61 9.84 -17.41
N LEU A 78 9.70 11.15 -17.68
CA LEU A 78 10.94 11.93 -17.58
C LEU A 78 11.48 11.89 -16.14
N TYR A 79 10.65 12.20 -15.15
CA TYR A 79 11.06 12.17 -13.74
C TYR A 79 11.52 10.78 -13.30
N HIS A 80 10.82 9.74 -13.73
CA HIS A 80 11.22 8.36 -13.45
C HIS A 80 12.59 8.03 -14.07
N GLY A 81 12.83 8.42 -15.34
CA GLY A 81 14.11 8.21 -16.01
C GLY A 81 15.28 8.96 -15.37
N LYS A 82 15.02 10.08 -14.70
CA LYS A 82 16.01 10.90 -14.00
C LYS A 82 16.17 10.58 -12.52
N GLY A 83 15.38 9.65 -11.97
CA GLY A 83 15.38 9.31 -10.54
C GLY A 83 14.72 10.36 -9.64
N LEU A 84 13.95 11.28 -10.22
CA LEU A 84 13.22 12.34 -9.51
C LEU A 84 11.83 11.84 -9.04
N TYR A 85 11.82 10.72 -8.32
CA TYR A 85 10.58 10.02 -7.94
C TYR A 85 9.63 10.88 -7.11
N ARG A 86 10.16 11.74 -6.24
CA ARG A 86 9.36 12.66 -5.41
C ARG A 86 8.58 13.66 -6.27
N ASN A 87 9.22 14.27 -7.27
CA ASN A 87 8.57 15.23 -8.16
C ASN A 87 7.46 14.56 -8.98
N ALA A 88 7.69 13.33 -9.45
CA ALA A 88 6.67 12.54 -10.12
C ALA A 88 5.45 12.27 -9.22
N LEU A 89 5.69 11.85 -7.98
CA LEU A 89 4.62 11.57 -7.03
C LEU A 89 3.85 12.82 -6.62
N GLN A 90 4.53 13.96 -6.44
CA GLN A 90 3.88 15.25 -6.18
C GLN A 90 2.97 15.67 -7.33
N LEU A 91 3.44 15.52 -8.57
CA LEU A 91 2.62 15.81 -9.75
C LEU A 91 1.40 14.87 -9.83
N LEU A 92 1.59 13.58 -9.58
CA LEU A 92 0.52 12.58 -9.57
C LEU A 92 -0.52 12.85 -8.48
N GLN A 93 -0.09 13.26 -7.28
CA GLN A 93 -0.99 13.62 -6.19
C GLN A 93 -1.75 14.92 -6.48
N ALA A 94 -1.06 15.95 -6.99
CA ALA A 94 -1.67 17.23 -7.34
C ALA A 94 -2.74 17.08 -8.43
N ARG A 95 -2.48 16.24 -9.44
CA ARG A 95 -3.43 15.96 -10.53
C ARG A 95 -4.52 14.97 -10.11
N GLY A 96 -4.17 13.96 -9.31
CA GLY A 96 -5.10 12.94 -8.84
C GLY A 96 -6.14 13.47 -7.86
N GLY A 97 -5.80 14.51 -7.08
CA GLY A 97 -6.70 15.22 -6.18
C GLY A 97 -7.52 16.35 -6.83
N ALA A 98 -7.26 16.69 -8.09
CA ALA A 98 -8.02 17.70 -8.81
C ALA A 98 -9.41 17.15 -9.19
N ALA A 99 -10.46 17.95 -8.98
CA ALA A 99 -11.86 17.56 -9.25
C ALA A 99 -12.20 17.49 -10.75
N GLU A 100 -11.31 17.95 -11.62
CA GLU A 100 -11.55 18.02 -13.06
C GLU A 100 -11.16 16.69 -13.74
N GLY A 101 -12.11 16.10 -14.46
CA GLY A 101 -11.88 14.92 -15.29
C GLY A 101 -10.82 15.20 -16.36
N GLY A 102 -9.64 14.62 -16.19
CA GLY A 102 -8.52 14.77 -17.11
C GLY A 102 -7.51 13.62 -16.98
N PRO A 103 -6.47 13.59 -17.84
CA PRO A 103 -5.41 12.58 -17.74
C PRO A 103 -4.75 12.65 -16.35
N LEU A 104 -4.56 11.48 -15.72
CA LEU A 104 -4.07 11.28 -14.35
C LEU A 104 -5.06 11.61 -13.21
N CYS A 105 -6.37 11.72 -13.49
CA CYS A 105 -7.36 11.88 -12.43
C CYS A 105 -7.47 10.61 -11.55
N GLY A 106 -7.59 10.80 -10.23
CA GLY A 106 -7.66 9.74 -9.24
C GLY A 106 -6.30 9.21 -8.78
N THR A 107 -6.34 8.40 -7.73
CA THR A 107 -5.16 7.73 -7.14
C THR A 107 -4.59 6.55 -7.96
N TYR A 108 -5.25 6.05 -9.02
CA TYR A 108 -4.88 4.79 -9.67
C TYR A 108 -3.52 4.93 -10.36
N ALA A 109 -3.30 6.07 -11.01
CA ALA A 109 -2.00 6.42 -11.58
C ALA A 109 -0.90 6.47 -10.52
N THR A 110 -1.22 6.95 -9.31
CA THR A 110 -0.28 6.94 -8.18
C THR A 110 0.03 5.52 -7.73
N VAL A 111 -0.99 4.67 -7.53
CA VAL A 111 -0.79 3.26 -7.13
C VAL A 111 0.05 2.52 -8.17
N ARG A 112 -0.24 2.67 -9.47
CA ARG A 112 0.58 2.08 -10.54
C ARG A 112 2.02 2.58 -10.54
N TYR A 113 2.23 3.85 -10.23
CA TYR A 113 3.57 4.41 -10.14
C TYR A 113 4.32 3.86 -8.93
N LEU A 114 3.68 3.75 -7.76
CA LEU A 114 4.23 3.14 -6.55
C LEU A 114 4.67 1.70 -6.79
N VAL A 115 3.90 0.93 -7.56
CA VAL A 115 4.23 -0.45 -7.95
C VAL A 115 5.49 -0.54 -8.82
N ARG A 116 5.83 0.52 -9.57
CA ARG A 116 7.03 0.58 -10.41
C ARG A 116 8.27 1.07 -9.67
N LEU A 117 8.13 1.61 -8.46
CA LEU A 117 9.26 2.17 -7.73
C LEU A 117 10.24 1.06 -7.30
N PRO A 118 11.55 1.36 -7.30
CA PRO A 118 12.54 0.45 -6.79
C PRO A 118 12.46 0.36 -5.25
N ALA A 119 12.94 -0.75 -4.69
CA ALA A 119 12.76 -1.10 -3.28
C ALA A 119 13.46 -0.14 -2.29
N ASP A 120 14.49 0.56 -2.76
CA ASP A 120 15.22 1.60 -2.04
C ASP A 120 14.35 2.83 -1.73
N GLN A 121 13.27 3.04 -2.48
CA GLN A 121 12.35 4.17 -2.31
C GLN A 121 11.20 3.86 -1.31
N PHE A 122 11.42 2.91 -0.38
CA PHE A 122 10.42 2.49 0.59
C PHE A 122 9.77 3.64 1.37
N GLU A 123 10.54 4.66 1.78
CA GLU A 123 10.01 5.82 2.51
C GLU A 123 9.01 6.62 1.66
N LEU A 124 9.30 6.81 0.36
CA LEU A 124 8.37 7.47 -0.56
C LEU A 124 7.12 6.62 -0.78
N VAL A 125 7.26 5.29 -0.79
CA VAL A 125 6.10 4.39 -0.88
C VAL A 125 5.16 4.59 0.31
N LEU A 126 5.69 4.61 1.54
CA LEU A 126 4.87 4.85 2.74
C LEU A 126 4.24 6.25 2.76
N GLU A 127 4.98 7.28 2.35
CA GLU A 127 4.49 8.67 2.30
C GLU A 127 3.30 8.82 1.34
N TYR A 128 3.42 8.30 0.11
CA TYR A 128 2.44 8.54 -0.95
C TYR A 128 1.35 7.48 -1.06
N VAL A 129 1.50 6.29 -0.46
CA VAL A 129 0.39 5.31 -0.38
C VAL A 129 -0.67 5.69 0.65
N ARG A 130 -0.40 6.69 1.50
CA ARG A 130 -1.34 7.15 2.52
C ARG A 130 -2.60 7.77 1.93
N TRP A 131 -2.44 8.70 0.99
CA TRP A 131 -3.58 9.42 0.42
C TRP A 131 -4.53 8.53 -0.42
N PRO A 132 -4.05 7.54 -1.22
CA PRO A 132 -4.91 6.56 -1.88
C PRO A 132 -5.73 5.73 -0.90
N LEU A 133 -5.10 5.28 0.19
CA LEU A 133 -5.76 4.48 1.23
C LEU A 133 -6.82 5.30 1.97
N GLU A 134 -6.51 6.53 2.37
CA GLU A 134 -7.46 7.43 3.05
C GLU A 134 -8.61 7.85 2.13
N SER A 135 -8.32 8.16 0.86
CA SER A 135 -9.35 8.54 -0.13
C SER A 135 -10.36 7.42 -0.38
N GLY A 136 -9.91 6.16 -0.39
CA GLY A 136 -10.80 4.99 -0.49
C GLY A 136 -11.67 4.77 0.75
N VAL A 137 -11.21 5.19 1.94
CA VAL A 137 -11.97 5.10 3.19
C VAL A 137 -13.06 6.17 3.27
N SER A 138 -12.75 7.42 2.87
CA SER A 138 -13.70 8.54 2.92
C SER A 138 -14.89 8.36 1.96
N ARG A 139 -14.67 7.82 0.74
CA ARG A 139 -15.78 7.54 -0.20
C ARG A 139 -16.77 6.51 0.32
N ARG A 140 -16.29 5.47 1.03
CA ARG A 140 -17.15 4.43 1.62
C ARG A 140 -18.02 4.97 2.75
N GLN A 141 -17.53 5.95 3.53
CA GLN A 141 -18.32 6.55 4.61
C GLN A 141 -19.42 7.49 4.08
N GLY A 142 -19.20 8.17 2.95
CA GLY A 142 -20.22 8.99 2.30
C GLY A 142 -21.38 8.21 1.68
N HIS A 143 -21.22 6.91 1.45
CA HIS A 143 -22.25 6.02 0.88
C HIS A 143 -23.08 5.25 1.94
N GLN A 144 -22.89 5.53 3.23
CA GLN A 144 -23.67 4.90 4.31
C GLN A 144 -24.49 5.92 5.09
N SER A 145 -25.53 6.48 4.47
CA SER A 145 -26.84 6.74 5.09
C SER A 145 -27.94 6.97 4.02
N PRO A 146 -29.20 6.56 4.25
CA PRO A 146 -30.07 6.05 3.19
C PRO A 146 -31.41 6.80 3.02
N SER A 147 -31.90 6.94 1.79
CA SER A 147 -33.34 6.96 1.45
C SER A 147 -33.47 6.59 -0.03
N ALA A 148 -33.99 5.41 -0.33
CA ALA A 148 -35.39 5.21 -0.71
C ALA A 148 -35.59 5.41 -2.21
N ALA A 149 -35.88 4.27 -2.87
CA ALA A 149 -36.80 4.09 -3.99
C ALA A 149 -36.63 4.97 -5.24
N ASP A 150 -36.68 4.29 -6.37
CA ASP A 150 -37.01 4.84 -7.69
C ASP A 150 -35.87 5.56 -8.42
N ASP A 151 -34.85 4.80 -8.83
CA ASP A 151 -34.25 5.05 -10.14
C ASP A 151 -33.54 3.79 -10.68
N GLU A 152 -34.31 2.92 -11.35
CA GLU A 152 -33.79 1.77 -12.11
C GLU A 152 -33.10 2.20 -13.43
N SER A 153 -32.78 3.49 -13.60
CA SER A 153 -32.19 4.04 -14.83
C SER A 153 -30.69 4.35 -14.76
N ALA A 154 -30.03 4.16 -13.60
CA ALA A 154 -28.57 4.29 -13.46
C ALA A 154 -27.83 2.97 -13.72
N ALA A 155 -28.16 2.26 -14.80
CA ALA A 155 -27.34 1.17 -15.30
C ALA A 155 -26.40 1.72 -16.39
N PHE A 156 -25.09 1.58 -16.17
CA PHE A 156 -23.97 2.00 -17.02
C PHE A 156 -23.49 3.46 -16.87
N SER A 157 -23.07 3.84 -15.67
CA SER A 157 -21.97 4.80 -15.50
C SER A 157 -20.69 4.04 -15.13
N ASP A 158 -19.58 4.39 -15.75
CA ASP A 158 -18.22 3.85 -15.58
C ASP A 158 -17.64 4.06 -14.14
N GLU A 159 -18.34 3.65 -13.09
CA GLU A 159 -17.99 3.90 -11.68
C GLU A 159 -17.14 2.80 -11.01
N GLU A 160 -16.76 1.74 -11.72
CA GLU A 160 -16.37 0.47 -11.09
C GLU A 160 -14.96 -0.06 -11.39
N ASP A 161 -13.96 0.79 -11.63
CA ASP A 161 -12.55 0.34 -11.81
C ASP A 161 -11.59 1.00 -10.80
N TRP A 162 -12.06 1.13 -9.55
CA TRP A 162 -11.30 1.74 -8.48
C TRP A 162 -10.75 0.70 -7.49
N PRO A 163 -9.42 0.63 -7.25
CA PRO A 163 -8.86 -0.34 -6.32
C PRO A 163 -9.31 0.00 -4.89
N THR A 164 -9.93 -0.98 -4.23
CA THR A 164 -10.26 -0.86 -2.80
C THR A 164 -8.99 -0.71 -1.96
N PRO A 165 -9.04 -0.14 -0.73
CA PRO A 165 -7.85 -0.08 0.13
C PRO A 165 -7.19 -1.44 0.32
N ALA A 166 -8.00 -2.51 0.37
CA ALA A 166 -7.54 -3.88 0.42
C ALA A 166 -6.75 -4.30 -0.83
N THR A 167 -7.24 -3.93 -2.02
CA THR A 167 -6.57 -4.16 -3.29
C THR A 167 -5.26 -3.37 -3.38
N ILE A 168 -5.24 -2.12 -2.89
CA ILE A 168 -4.02 -1.29 -2.86
C ILE A 168 -2.95 -1.96 -1.99
N VAL A 169 -3.32 -2.46 -0.80
CA VAL A 169 -2.37 -3.17 0.08
C VAL A 169 -1.79 -4.41 -0.62
N SER A 170 -2.63 -5.22 -1.26
CA SER A 170 -2.15 -6.38 -2.04
C SER A 170 -1.23 -5.94 -3.19
N MET A 171 -1.65 -4.98 -4.00
CA MET A 171 -0.87 -4.51 -5.15
C MET A 171 0.47 -3.88 -4.77
N VAL A 172 0.57 -3.19 -3.63
CA VAL A 172 1.77 -2.43 -3.27
C VAL A 172 2.70 -3.22 -2.36
N PHE A 173 2.14 -3.92 -1.37
CA PHE A 173 2.88 -4.51 -0.26
C PHE A 173 2.82 -6.04 -0.20
N ALA A 174 1.85 -6.68 -0.86
CA ALA A 174 1.57 -8.11 -0.73
C ALA A 174 1.38 -8.75 -2.11
N ASP A 175 2.48 -8.83 -2.85
CA ASP A 175 2.60 -9.53 -4.13
C ASP A 175 3.99 -10.16 -4.32
N ASP A 176 4.19 -10.84 -5.45
CA ASP A 176 5.40 -11.61 -5.75
C ASP A 176 6.55 -10.76 -6.33
N ARG A 177 6.47 -9.42 -6.26
CA ARG A 177 7.56 -8.57 -6.76
C ARG A 177 8.74 -8.59 -5.77
N PRO A 178 9.99 -8.58 -6.27
CA PRO A 178 11.16 -8.51 -5.40
C PRO A 178 11.19 -7.23 -4.55
N ALA A 179 10.54 -6.16 -5.03
CA ALA A 179 10.38 -4.94 -4.24
C ALA A 179 9.49 -5.15 -3.01
N ALA A 180 8.35 -5.83 -3.16
CA ALA A 180 7.42 -6.11 -2.07
C ALA A 180 8.05 -7.06 -1.04
N GLU A 181 8.74 -8.10 -1.50
CA GLU A 181 9.50 -9.02 -0.63
C GLU A 181 10.63 -8.33 0.13
N GLY A 182 11.27 -7.33 -0.49
CA GLY A 182 12.36 -6.56 0.11
C GLY A 182 11.93 -5.54 1.15
N PHE A 183 10.64 -5.22 1.25
CA PHE A 183 10.16 -4.24 2.21
C PHE A 183 10.21 -4.76 3.67
N PRO A 184 10.59 -3.91 4.65
CA PRO A 184 10.59 -4.31 6.05
C PRO A 184 9.17 -4.55 6.56
N ARG A 185 8.80 -5.83 6.67
CA ARG A 185 7.43 -6.30 7.00
C ARG A 185 6.87 -5.71 8.28
N THR A 186 7.68 -5.61 9.34
CA THR A 186 7.29 -5.01 10.62
C THR A 186 6.96 -3.51 10.47
N ARG A 187 7.70 -2.77 9.63
CA ARG A 187 7.40 -1.37 9.35
C ARG A 187 6.11 -1.22 8.55
N VAL A 188 5.90 -2.06 7.53
CA VAL A 188 4.65 -2.09 6.77
C VAL A 188 3.46 -2.38 7.68
N ALA A 189 3.55 -3.41 8.53
CA ALA A 189 2.51 -3.75 9.49
C ALA A 189 2.20 -2.58 10.44
N SER A 190 3.23 -1.95 11.01
CA SER A 190 3.06 -0.79 11.89
C SER A 190 2.39 0.40 11.20
N PHE A 191 2.74 0.67 9.94
CA PHE A 191 2.15 1.74 9.14
C PHE A 191 0.68 1.46 8.82
N LEU A 192 0.35 0.26 8.34
CA LEU A 192 -1.02 -0.11 7.99
C LEU A 192 -1.93 -0.10 9.22
N ARG A 193 -1.42 -0.50 10.39
CA ARG A 193 -2.14 -0.50 11.65
C ARG A 193 -2.53 0.91 12.10
N GLN A 194 -1.68 1.92 11.86
CA GLN A 194 -2.00 3.32 12.15
C GLN A 194 -3.16 3.86 11.29
N LEU A 195 -3.35 3.30 10.09
CA LEU A 195 -4.44 3.69 9.19
C LEU A 195 -5.72 2.93 9.50
N SER A 196 -5.65 1.60 9.56
CA SER A 196 -6.76 0.78 10.05
C SER A 196 -6.29 -0.62 10.46
N PRO A 197 -6.86 -1.18 11.55
CA PRO A 197 -6.49 -2.51 12.00
C PRO A 197 -6.93 -3.62 11.02
N ARG A 198 -7.92 -3.36 10.14
CA ARG A 198 -8.33 -4.32 9.09
C ARG A 198 -7.27 -4.50 8.00
N LEU A 199 -6.61 -3.41 7.60
CA LEU A 199 -5.60 -3.45 6.53
C LEU A 199 -4.36 -4.23 6.97
N VAL A 200 -3.92 -4.05 8.23
CA VAL A 200 -2.79 -4.83 8.77
C VAL A 200 -3.16 -6.31 8.93
N VAL A 201 -4.39 -6.65 9.32
CA VAL A 201 -4.84 -8.07 9.36
C VAL A 201 -4.75 -8.69 7.97
N GLN A 202 -5.26 -8.02 6.94
CA GLN A 202 -5.20 -8.54 5.57
C GLN A 202 -3.75 -8.70 5.08
N TYR A 203 -2.89 -7.74 5.37
CA TYR A 203 -1.46 -7.84 5.03
C TYR A 203 -0.81 -9.02 5.74
N LEU A 204 -1.03 -9.17 7.05
CA LEU A 204 -0.42 -10.24 7.84
C LEU A 204 -0.98 -11.62 7.48
N GLU A 205 -2.27 -11.74 7.13
CA GLU A 205 -2.85 -12.98 6.57
C GLU A 205 -2.05 -13.43 5.32
N TYR A 206 -1.77 -12.51 4.37
CA TYR A 206 -0.93 -12.83 3.22
C TYR A 206 0.51 -13.18 3.61
N VAL A 207 1.12 -12.44 4.55
CA VAL A 207 2.50 -12.71 5.01
C VAL A 207 2.62 -14.10 5.64
N PHE A 208 1.62 -14.56 6.38
CA PHE A 208 1.64 -15.88 6.99
C PHE A 208 1.31 -17.00 5.99
N ASP A 209 0.35 -16.77 5.10
CA ASP A 209 -0.11 -17.79 4.17
C ASP A 209 0.82 -17.96 2.97
N ALA A 210 1.27 -16.86 2.36
CA ALA A 210 2.11 -16.86 1.16
C ALA A 210 3.60 -16.88 1.48
N TRP A 211 4.05 -16.07 2.44
CA TRP A 211 5.47 -15.93 2.76
C TRP A 211 5.94 -16.76 3.95
N GLN A 212 5.01 -17.37 4.70
CA GLN A 212 5.30 -18.22 5.87
C GLN A 212 6.26 -17.57 6.87
N ASP A 213 6.12 -16.26 7.10
CA ASP A 213 6.98 -15.55 8.05
C ASP A 213 6.65 -15.95 9.48
N GLU A 214 7.63 -16.50 10.19
CA GLU A 214 7.52 -16.98 11.58
C GLU A 214 7.99 -15.93 12.61
N ALA A 215 8.30 -14.70 12.19
CA ALA A 215 8.80 -13.67 13.08
C ALA A 215 7.78 -13.33 14.18
N ALA A 216 8.17 -13.56 15.44
CA ALA A 216 7.34 -13.33 16.61
C ALA A 216 6.72 -11.92 16.66
N ALA A 217 7.45 -10.89 16.20
CA ALA A 217 6.97 -9.52 16.14
C ALA A 217 5.71 -9.37 15.26
N LEU A 218 5.64 -10.07 14.12
CA LEU A 218 4.49 -10.02 13.21
C LEU A 218 3.28 -10.74 13.81
N HIS A 219 3.49 -11.87 14.50
CA HIS A 219 2.40 -12.55 15.20
C HIS A 219 1.90 -11.73 16.40
N ASP A 220 2.80 -11.05 17.12
CA ASP A 220 2.45 -10.10 18.17
C ASP A 220 1.64 -8.92 17.59
N ASP A 221 1.98 -8.43 16.40
CA ASP A 221 1.24 -7.37 15.70
C ASP A 221 -0.14 -7.84 15.24
N MET A 222 -0.29 -9.09 14.78
CA MET A 222 -1.58 -9.69 14.43
C MET A 222 -2.53 -9.75 15.63
N ILE A 223 -2.05 -10.20 16.79
CA ILE A 223 -2.85 -10.20 18.03
C ILE A 223 -3.30 -8.79 18.36
N ALA A 224 -2.37 -7.84 18.29
CA ALA A 224 -2.65 -6.47 18.67
C ALA A 224 -3.61 -5.79 17.68
N ALA A 225 -3.55 -6.12 16.38
CA ALA A 225 -4.54 -5.67 15.39
C ALA A 225 -5.94 -6.24 15.65
N TYR A 226 -6.06 -7.52 16.05
CA TYR A 226 -7.35 -8.08 16.46
C TYR A 226 -7.90 -7.42 17.72
N LEU A 227 -7.04 -7.13 18.71
CA LEU A 227 -7.45 -6.41 19.91
C LEU A 227 -7.96 -4.99 19.58
N ASP A 228 -7.31 -4.29 18.65
CA ASP A 228 -7.78 -2.98 18.17
C ASP A 228 -9.15 -3.10 17.45
N LEU A 229 -9.39 -4.17 16.69
CA LEU A 229 -10.69 -4.44 16.06
C LEU A 229 -11.80 -4.71 17.08
N VAL A 230 -11.47 -5.40 18.17
CA VAL A 230 -12.42 -5.73 19.24
C VAL A 230 -12.70 -4.51 20.12
N GLY A 231 -11.68 -3.72 20.45
CA GLY A 231 -11.79 -2.49 21.24
C GLY A 231 -12.32 -1.27 20.48
N GLY A 232 -12.40 -1.34 19.15
CA GLY A 232 -12.94 -0.29 18.29
C GLY A 232 -14.47 -0.17 18.38
N VAL A 233 -15.00 0.30 19.52
CA VAL A 233 -16.45 0.42 19.79
C VAL A 233 -17.13 1.56 18.98
N ALA A 234 -16.39 2.37 18.24
CA ALA A 234 -16.94 3.55 17.54
C ALA A 234 -17.62 3.28 16.17
N GLY A 235 -17.91 2.02 15.81
CA GLY A 235 -18.61 1.73 14.54
C GLY A 235 -18.68 0.27 14.09
N GLY A 236 -18.07 -0.66 14.81
CA GLY A 236 -18.21 -2.10 14.54
C GLY A 236 -19.50 -2.63 15.15
N GLY A 237 -20.50 -2.99 14.33
CA GLY A 237 -21.68 -3.71 14.83
C GLY A 237 -21.28 -4.99 15.58
N VAL A 238 -22.07 -5.42 16.56
CA VAL A 238 -21.79 -6.57 17.46
C VAL A 238 -21.27 -7.81 16.71
N ARG A 239 -21.78 -8.07 15.49
CA ARG A 239 -21.35 -9.18 14.63
C ARG A 239 -19.89 -9.08 14.19
N VAL A 240 -19.39 -7.87 13.91
CA VAL A 240 -18.00 -7.62 13.50
C VAL A 240 -17.05 -7.91 14.65
N VAL A 241 -17.41 -7.46 15.86
CA VAL A 241 -16.63 -7.71 17.08
C VAL A 241 -16.57 -9.21 17.37
N ALA A 242 -17.72 -9.90 17.30
CA ALA A 242 -17.78 -11.36 17.48
C ALA A 242 -16.91 -12.11 16.46
N ALA A 243 -16.94 -11.72 15.18
CA ALA A 243 -16.11 -12.33 14.14
C ALA A 243 -14.60 -12.07 14.36
N ALA A 244 -14.23 -10.85 14.75
CA ALA A 244 -12.83 -10.52 15.08
C ALA A 244 -12.35 -11.33 16.29
N ARG A 245 -13.20 -11.47 17.32
CA ARG A 245 -12.91 -12.27 18.50
C ARG A 245 -12.72 -13.74 18.16
N GLN A 246 -13.59 -14.33 17.34
CA GLN A 246 -13.44 -15.71 16.87
C GLN A 246 -12.12 -15.92 16.11
N LYS A 247 -11.76 -14.99 15.21
CA LYS A 247 -10.47 -15.04 14.49
C LYS A 247 -9.27 -14.93 15.44
N LEU A 248 -9.33 -14.04 16.44
CA LEU A 248 -8.29 -13.91 17.47
C LEU A 248 -8.11 -15.22 18.24
N GLN A 249 -9.20 -15.81 18.72
CA GLN A 249 -9.17 -17.07 19.44
C GLN A 249 -8.59 -18.21 18.59
N GLN A 250 -8.97 -18.27 17.31
CA GLN A 250 -8.39 -19.24 16.36
C GLN A 250 -6.88 -19.04 16.23
N PHE A 251 -6.43 -17.79 16.03
CA PHE A 251 -5.02 -17.47 15.90
C PHE A 251 -4.21 -17.80 17.17
N LEU A 252 -4.75 -17.51 18.36
CA LEU A 252 -4.10 -17.83 19.64
C LEU A 252 -3.94 -19.34 19.87
N ARG A 253 -4.84 -20.17 19.30
CA ARG A 253 -4.76 -21.64 19.33
C ARG A 253 -3.76 -22.19 18.32
N THR A 254 -3.72 -21.63 17.10
CA THR A 254 -2.94 -22.19 15.98
C THR A 254 -1.51 -21.67 15.91
N SER A 255 -1.28 -20.38 16.15
CA SER A 255 0.07 -19.80 16.06
C SER A 255 0.95 -20.22 17.23
N ARG A 256 2.19 -20.61 16.93
CA ARG A 256 3.21 -20.99 17.92
C ARG A 256 4.26 -19.90 18.15
N PHE A 257 4.22 -18.83 17.37
CA PHE A 257 5.32 -17.88 17.24
C PHE A 257 5.13 -16.57 18.01
N TYR A 258 3.90 -16.24 18.44
CA TYR A 258 3.68 -15.04 19.27
C TYR A 258 4.31 -15.19 20.66
N SER A 259 4.65 -14.07 21.30
CA SER A 259 5.12 -14.01 22.68
C SER A 259 3.95 -14.04 23.67
N PRO A 260 3.74 -15.15 24.42
CA PRO A 260 2.58 -15.27 25.31
C PRO A 260 2.63 -14.28 26.49
N GLU A 261 3.83 -13.92 26.95
CA GLU A 261 3.98 -12.92 28.01
C GLU A 261 3.55 -11.53 27.56
N LYS A 262 3.94 -11.12 26.35
CA LYS A 262 3.55 -9.83 25.77
C LYS A 262 2.06 -9.77 25.46
N SER A 263 1.48 -10.86 24.95
CA SER A 263 0.05 -10.91 24.66
C SER A 263 -0.78 -10.85 25.94
N LEU A 264 -0.32 -11.49 27.03
CA LEU A 264 -0.99 -11.43 28.33
C LEU A 264 -1.08 -9.99 28.87
N VAL A 265 0.00 -9.21 28.75
CA VAL A 265 0.04 -7.81 29.21
C VAL A 265 -0.90 -6.90 28.40
N ARG A 266 -1.17 -7.24 27.14
CA ARG A 266 -2.06 -6.46 26.26
C ARG A 266 -3.54 -6.76 26.46
N LEU A 267 -3.88 -7.91 27.03
CA LEU A 267 -5.27 -8.29 27.26
C LEU A 267 -5.84 -7.50 28.44
N PRO A 268 -7.05 -6.94 28.33
CA PRO A 268 -7.69 -6.24 29.43
C PRO A 268 -7.96 -7.19 30.60
N ASP A 269 -7.80 -6.73 31.84
CA ASP A 269 -8.02 -7.58 33.02
C ASP A 269 -9.51 -7.85 33.32
N GLY A 270 -10.43 -7.07 32.75
CA GLY A 270 -11.88 -7.16 32.99
C GLY A 270 -12.73 -7.63 31.81
N ASP A 271 -12.11 -8.04 30.70
CA ASP A 271 -12.79 -8.57 29.52
C ASP A 271 -11.88 -9.61 28.83
N LEU A 272 -12.33 -10.22 27.74
CA LEU A 272 -11.54 -11.15 26.93
C LEU A 272 -10.99 -12.36 27.74
N PHE A 273 -11.80 -12.86 28.67
CA PHE A 273 -11.41 -13.96 29.58
C PHE A 273 -11.04 -15.25 28.85
N GLU A 274 -11.74 -15.59 27.76
CA GLU A 274 -11.43 -16.78 26.94
C GLU A 274 -10.05 -16.64 26.26
N GLU A 275 -9.80 -15.48 25.64
CA GLU A 275 -8.52 -15.17 25.00
C GLU A 275 -7.38 -15.21 26.02
N ARG A 276 -7.62 -14.67 27.21
CA ARG A 276 -6.68 -14.73 28.34
C ARG A 276 -6.42 -16.16 28.79
N ALA A 277 -7.45 -16.99 28.88
CA ALA A 277 -7.29 -18.41 29.21
C ALA A 277 -6.44 -19.16 28.16
N LEU A 278 -6.60 -18.84 26.86
CA LEU A 278 -5.77 -19.39 25.79
C LEU A 278 -4.29 -19.00 25.93
N VAL A 279 -4.01 -17.73 26.20
CA VAL A 279 -2.63 -17.25 26.41
C VAL A 279 -2.02 -17.86 27.69
N LEU A 280 -2.78 -17.94 28.79
CA LEU A 280 -2.34 -18.57 30.03
C LEU A 280 -2.05 -20.07 29.83
N SER A 281 -2.82 -20.74 28.98
CA SER A 281 -2.53 -22.13 28.58
C SER A 281 -1.14 -22.25 27.96
N ARG A 282 -0.76 -21.33 27.06
CA ARG A 282 0.56 -21.32 26.43
C ARG A 282 1.70 -21.06 27.43
N LEU A 283 1.42 -20.35 28.52
CA LEU A 283 2.34 -20.13 29.63
C LEU A 283 2.36 -21.28 30.65
N GLY A 284 1.57 -22.34 30.46
CA GLY A 284 1.43 -23.46 31.41
C GLY A 284 0.64 -23.12 32.68
N ARG A 285 0.01 -21.94 32.73
CA ARG A 285 -0.76 -21.45 33.89
C ARG A 285 -2.22 -21.95 33.83
N HIS A 286 -2.39 -23.27 33.79
CA HIS A 286 -3.70 -23.92 33.57
C HIS A 286 -4.71 -23.67 34.69
N GLU A 287 -4.28 -23.66 35.95
CA GLU A 287 -5.15 -23.39 37.09
C GLU A 287 -5.81 -22.00 36.99
N HIS A 288 -5.02 -20.98 36.63
CA HIS A 288 -5.55 -19.64 36.45
C HIS A 288 -6.46 -19.54 35.22
N ALA A 289 -6.11 -20.20 34.11
CA ALA A 289 -6.96 -20.27 32.93
C ALA A 289 -8.34 -20.89 33.24
N LEU A 290 -8.36 -22.02 33.95
CA LEU A 290 -9.59 -22.69 34.38
C LEU A 290 -10.40 -21.81 35.35
N SER A 291 -9.73 -21.13 36.29
CA SER A 291 -10.41 -20.20 37.21
C SER A 291 -11.15 -19.09 36.47
N LEU A 292 -10.57 -18.54 35.40
CA LEU A 292 -11.22 -17.52 34.57
C LEU A 292 -12.43 -18.10 33.81
N LEU A 293 -12.32 -19.31 33.27
CA LEU A 293 -13.43 -19.96 32.55
C LEU A 293 -14.60 -20.30 33.49
N VAL A 294 -14.31 -20.78 34.70
CA VAL A 294 -15.34 -21.15 35.69
C VAL A 294 -15.98 -19.93 36.33
N PHE A 295 -15.19 -18.96 36.82
CA PHE A 295 -15.71 -17.84 37.60
C PHE A 295 -16.03 -16.59 36.79
N SER A 296 -15.24 -16.27 35.75
CA SER A 296 -15.42 -15.04 34.97
C SER A 296 -16.29 -15.24 33.73
N VAL A 297 -16.09 -16.33 33.00
CA VAL A 297 -16.95 -16.69 31.84
C VAL A 297 -18.23 -17.42 32.29
N ALA A 298 -18.21 -18.04 33.48
CA ALA A 298 -19.32 -18.82 34.02
C ALA A 298 -19.78 -19.97 33.09
N SER A 299 -18.83 -20.62 32.40
CA SER A 299 -19.11 -21.73 31.47
C SER A 299 -18.28 -22.96 31.80
N ILE A 300 -18.93 -23.91 32.48
CA ILE A 300 -18.33 -25.22 32.79
C ILE A 300 -18.01 -25.98 31.49
N LEU A 301 -18.86 -25.86 30.47
CA LEU A 301 -18.65 -26.51 29.17
C LEU A 301 -17.35 -26.05 28.49
N LEU A 302 -17.04 -24.74 28.55
CA LEU A 302 -15.78 -24.23 28.01
C LEU A 302 -14.58 -24.69 28.85
N ALA A 303 -14.73 -24.81 30.17
CA ALA A 303 -13.68 -25.34 31.03
C ALA A 303 -13.41 -26.84 30.75
N GLU A 304 -14.45 -27.64 30.52
CA GLU A 304 -14.31 -29.04 30.09
C GLU A 304 -13.63 -29.14 28.72
N GLN A 305 -14.07 -28.35 27.74
CA GLN A 305 -13.44 -28.31 26.42
C GLN A 305 -11.96 -27.91 26.52
N TYR A 306 -11.62 -26.93 27.37
CA TYR A 306 -10.25 -26.56 27.66
C TYR A 306 -9.43 -27.74 28.22
N CYS A 307 -10.01 -28.53 29.13
CA CYS A 307 -9.34 -29.72 29.66
C CYS A 307 -9.07 -30.75 28.56
N VAL A 308 -10.04 -31.00 27.67
CA VAL A 308 -9.88 -31.90 26.52
C VAL A 308 -8.76 -31.42 25.60
N GLU A 309 -8.71 -30.14 25.27
CA GLU A 309 -7.70 -29.55 24.38
C GLU A 309 -6.27 -29.60 24.97
N ASN A 310 -6.13 -29.71 26.30
CA ASN A 310 -4.84 -29.60 26.99
C ASN A 310 -4.43 -30.86 27.78
N VAL A 311 -5.21 -31.95 27.74
CA VAL A 311 -4.94 -33.18 28.51
C VAL A 311 -3.59 -33.81 28.16
N ASP A 312 -3.20 -33.78 26.89
CA ASP A 312 -1.92 -34.33 26.43
C ASP A 312 -0.72 -33.52 26.94
N ARG A 313 -0.91 -32.20 27.11
CA ARG A 313 0.14 -31.28 27.58
C ARG A 313 0.21 -31.22 29.10
N CYS A 314 -0.90 -31.45 29.79
CA CYS A 314 -0.98 -31.46 31.23
C CYS A 314 -1.95 -32.59 31.68
N PRO A 315 -1.43 -33.79 32.02
CA PRO A 315 -2.23 -34.96 32.37
C PRO A 315 -3.14 -34.82 33.61
N GLY A 316 -3.03 -33.71 34.35
CA GLY A 316 -3.80 -33.43 35.56
C GLY A 316 -4.82 -32.28 35.41
N VAL A 317 -5.07 -31.76 34.21
CA VAL A 317 -5.94 -30.56 34.03
C VAL A 317 -7.36 -30.82 34.52
N PHE A 318 -7.93 -32.01 34.31
CA PHE A 318 -9.26 -32.35 34.86
C PHE A 318 -9.28 -32.37 36.40
N VAL A 319 -8.18 -32.79 37.03
CA VAL A 319 -8.07 -32.76 38.49
C VAL A 319 -7.99 -31.31 38.98
N GLN A 320 -7.34 -30.41 38.23
CA GLN A 320 -7.35 -28.99 38.54
C GLN A 320 -8.76 -28.39 38.40
N LEU A 321 -9.51 -28.75 37.35
CA LEU A 321 -10.90 -28.32 37.18
C LEU A 321 -11.77 -28.76 38.36
N LEU A 322 -11.67 -30.03 38.78
CA LEU A 322 -12.43 -30.56 39.91
C LEU A 322 -12.08 -29.91 41.25
N LYS A 323 -10.89 -29.32 41.41
CA LYS A 323 -10.51 -28.56 42.62
C LYS A 323 -11.07 -27.14 42.63
N ILE A 324 -11.39 -26.60 41.45
CA ILE A 324 -11.89 -25.23 41.26
C ILE A 324 -13.41 -25.18 41.40
N LEU A 325 -14.11 -26.24 40.97
CA LEU A 325 -15.56 -26.44 41.15
C LEU A 325 -15.92 -26.69 42.62
#